data_AF-A0A0M0LS15-F1
#
_entry.id   AF-A0A0M0LS15-F1
#
_cell.length_a   1.000
_cell.length_b   1.000
_cell.length_c   1.000
_cell.angle_alpha   90.00
_cell.angle_beta   90.00
_cell.angle_gamma   90.00
#
_symmetry.space_group_name_H-M   'P 1'
#
loop_
_entity.id
_entity.type
_entity.pdbx_description
1 polymer ?
#
loop_
_entity_poly.entity_id
_entity_poly.type
_entity_poly.pdbx_seq_one_letter_code
_entity_poly.pdbx_strand_id
1 'polypeptide(L)'
;MCPTREVLYQGILETASLPHVCIAGESNAGKSSLINHLLHKHSLAKASSVAGKTRSVDMMLVNERVVITDLPGLPSRDGQVTAMWEGAWKPLVFDYIRRCDSLLGMLYVHDVRWKVSSLVREFLDEVRATGVPVLLVLSKDDKLVTELSDPTAHGAEHALRERYMRRVRRSLGFEGVHVHYSTNSELAVSRKARRRLLRYIESMVEEGSRDKCLKLLDDIAREGRFSDM
;
A
#
# COMPACT_ATOMS: atom_id res chain seq x y z
N MET A 1 -2.63 -30.22 0.76
CA MET A 1 -2.09 -28.86 0.93
C MET A 1 -2.72 -27.95 -0.11
N CYS A 2 -3.11 -26.73 0.27
CA CYS A 2 -3.58 -25.74 -0.69
C CYS A 2 -2.36 -25.30 -1.53
N PRO A 3 -2.34 -25.52 -2.87
CA PRO A 3 -1.17 -25.26 -3.72
C PRO A 3 -0.61 -23.83 -3.61
N THR A 4 -1.40 -22.92 -3.07
CA THR A 4 -1.06 -21.53 -2.82
C THR A 4 0.10 -21.36 -1.83
N ARG A 5 0.28 -22.24 -0.84
CA ARG A 5 1.37 -22.05 0.15
C ARG A 5 2.74 -22.44 -0.40
N GLU A 6 2.85 -23.58 -1.05
CA GLU A 6 4.11 -24.03 -1.65
C GLU A 6 4.58 -23.03 -2.72
N VAL A 7 3.63 -22.54 -3.51
CA VAL A 7 3.88 -21.55 -4.55
C VAL A 7 4.28 -20.19 -3.95
N LEU A 8 3.66 -19.76 -2.84
CA LEU A 8 4.10 -18.57 -2.11
C LEU A 8 5.55 -18.71 -1.65
N TYR A 9 5.88 -19.85 -1.02
CA TYR A 9 7.22 -20.06 -0.45
C TYR A 9 8.28 -20.13 -1.53
N GLN A 10 7.98 -20.77 -2.66
CA GLN A 10 8.88 -20.80 -3.80
C GLN A 10 9.17 -19.38 -4.31
N GLY A 11 8.14 -18.53 -4.47
CA GLY A 11 8.32 -17.14 -4.89
C GLY A 11 9.18 -16.33 -3.91
N ILE A 12 8.97 -16.51 -2.59
CA ILE A 12 9.82 -15.87 -1.56
C ILE A 12 11.27 -16.34 -1.68
N LEU A 13 11.50 -17.64 -1.85
CA LEU A 13 12.87 -18.20 -1.95
C LEU A 13 13.60 -17.70 -3.21
N GLU A 14 12.92 -17.66 -4.36
CA GLU A 14 13.47 -17.17 -5.62
C GLU A 14 13.87 -15.69 -5.58
N THR A 15 13.26 -14.92 -4.67
CA THR A 15 13.47 -13.47 -4.55
C THR A 15 14.06 -13.04 -3.21
N ALA A 16 14.53 -13.98 -2.40
CA ALA A 16 14.99 -13.73 -1.03
C ALA A 16 16.15 -12.72 -0.93
N SER A 17 16.96 -12.59 -1.99
CA SER A 17 18.07 -11.63 -2.07
C SER A 17 17.67 -10.21 -2.48
N LEU A 18 16.40 -10.00 -2.85
CA LEU A 18 15.90 -8.72 -3.30
C LEU A 18 14.99 -8.09 -2.23
N PRO A 19 14.98 -6.76 -2.10
CA PRO A 19 14.05 -6.07 -1.21
C PRO A 19 12.61 -6.21 -1.71
N HIS A 20 11.67 -6.40 -0.78
CA HIS A 20 10.24 -6.41 -1.07
C HIS A 20 9.55 -5.18 -0.49
N VAL A 21 8.61 -4.62 -1.26
CA VAL A 21 7.59 -3.69 -0.77
C VAL A 21 6.22 -4.25 -1.17
N CYS A 22 5.35 -4.49 -0.18
CA CYS A 22 4.03 -5.04 -0.44
C CYS A 22 2.94 -3.97 -0.47
N ILE A 23 1.91 -4.20 -1.27
CA ILE A 23 0.74 -3.34 -1.40
C ILE A 23 -0.46 -4.12 -0.88
N ALA A 24 -1.10 -3.58 0.15
CA ALA A 24 -2.28 -4.16 0.79
C ALA A 24 -3.45 -3.17 0.76
N GLY A 25 -4.66 -3.64 1.04
CA GLY A 25 -5.85 -2.78 1.03
C GLY A 25 -7.12 -3.53 0.65
N GLU A 26 -8.25 -2.91 0.93
CA GLU A 26 -9.57 -3.46 0.63
C GLU A 26 -9.74 -3.79 -0.87
N SER A 27 -10.60 -4.77 -1.15
CA SER A 27 -11.09 -5.03 -2.49
C SER A 27 -11.67 -3.74 -3.07
N ASN A 28 -11.29 -3.40 -4.30
CA ASN A 28 -11.65 -2.14 -4.96
C ASN A 28 -11.12 -0.85 -4.30
N ALA A 29 -10.20 -0.93 -3.32
CA ALA A 29 -9.52 0.25 -2.79
C ALA A 29 -8.59 0.93 -3.83
N GLY A 30 -8.29 0.28 -4.95
CA GLY A 30 -7.46 0.83 -6.02
C GLY A 30 -6.00 0.35 -6.03
N LYS A 31 -5.67 -0.77 -5.36
CA LYS A 31 -4.33 -1.39 -5.38
C LYS A 31 -3.80 -1.64 -6.80
N SER A 32 -4.56 -2.36 -7.62
CA SER A 32 -4.12 -2.68 -8.99
C SER A 32 -4.00 -1.43 -9.87
N SER A 33 -4.86 -0.42 -9.66
CA SER A 33 -4.72 0.88 -10.33
C SER A 33 -3.49 1.64 -9.86
N LEU A 34 -3.17 1.60 -8.56
CA LEU A 34 -1.94 2.16 -7.99
C LEU A 34 -0.72 1.48 -8.60
N ILE A 35 -0.67 0.14 -8.60
CA ILE A 35 0.42 -0.67 -9.19
C ILE A 35 0.62 -0.30 -10.65
N ASN A 36 -0.44 -0.35 -11.45
CA ASN A 36 -0.35 -0.01 -12.87
C ASN A 36 0.13 1.43 -13.08
N HIS A 37 -0.32 2.37 -12.24
CA HIS A 37 0.12 3.76 -12.32
C HIS A 37 1.59 3.95 -11.91
N LEU A 38 2.04 3.27 -10.84
CA LEU A 38 3.44 3.27 -10.40
C LEU A 38 4.35 2.66 -11.47
N LEU A 39 3.96 1.50 -12.01
CA LEU A 39 4.78 0.69 -12.91
C LEU A 39 4.59 1.01 -14.40
N HIS A 40 3.80 2.03 -14.77
CA HIS A 40 3.38 2.29 -16.15
C HIS A 40 4.47 2.05 -17.22
N LYS A 41 4.07 1.30 -18.26
CA LYS A 41 4.75 0.80 -19.48
C LYS A 41 5.54 1.81 -20.35
N HIS A 42 5.81 3.03 -19.88
CA HIS A 42 6.70 3.96 -20.59
C HIS A 42 8.15 3.72 -20.17
N SER A 43 8.82 2.81 -20.88
CA SER A 43 10.28 2.59 -21.04
C SER A 43 11.22 2.54 -19.82
N LEU A 44 10.84 2.94 -18.61
CA LEU A 44 11.75 3.12 -17.46
C LEU A 44 11.60 2.04 -16.38
N ALA A 45 10.45 1.37 -16.29
CA ALA A 45 10.23 0.27 -15.35
C ALA A 45 9.87 -1.01 -16.10
N LYS A 46 10.80 -1.98 -16.13
CA LYS A 46 10.53 -3.34 -16.62
C LYS A 46 10.05 -4.17 -15.44
N ALA A 47 8.76 -4.49 -15.44
CA ALA A 47 8.17 -5.42 -14.49
C ALA A 47 8.03 -6.80 -15.14
N SER A 48 8.60 -7.84 -14.53
CA SER A 48 8.36 -9.23 -14.88
C SER A 48 7.68 -9.96 -13.72
N SER A 49 6.89 -10.98 -14.03
CA SER A 49 6.33 -11.85 -13.02
C SER A 49 7.38 -12.84 -12.51
N VAL A 50 7.43 -13.05 -11.20
CA VAL A 50 8.19 -14.14 -10.58
C VAL A 50 7.50 -15.48 -10.87
N ALA A 51 8.28 -16.56 -11.06
CA ALA A 51 7.75 -17.88 -11.32
C ALA A 51 7.03 -18.44 -10.07
N GLY A 52 6.01 -19.26 -10.27
CA GLY A 52 5.17 -19.72 -9.16
C GLY A 52 4.23 -18.62 -8.63
N LYS A 53 3.31 -18.14 -9.47
CA LYS A 53 2.25 -17.24 -9.01
C LYS A 53 1.24 -17.97 -8.15
N THR A 54 1.08 -17.54 -6.91
CA THR A 54 -0.19 -17.82 -6.23
C THR A 54 -1.26 -16.96 -6.88
N ARG A 55 -2.48 -17.48 -7.08
CA ARG A 55 -3.60 -16.66 -7.59
C ARG A 55 -3.96 -15.48 -6.65
N SER A 56 -3.34 -15.40 -5.47
CA SER A 56 -3.73 -14.52 -4.37
C SER A 56 -2.64 -13.50 -3.98
N VAL A 57 -1.35 -13.85 -4.01
CA VAL A 57 -0.19 -12.98 -3.77
C VAL A 57 0.63 -12.91 -5.07
N ASP A 58 0.64 -11.74 -5.72
CA ASP A 58 1.37 -11.54 -6.99
C ASP A 58 2.68 -10.80 -6.75
N MET A 59 3.80 -11.40 -7.15
CA MET A 59 5.13 -10.82 -7.00
C MET A 59 5.65 -10.36 -8.36
N MET A 60 5.98 -9.07 -8.43
CA MET A 60 6.47 -8.41 -9.63
C MET A 60 7.90 -7.94 -9.40
N LEU A 61 8.85 -8.52 -10.12
CA LEU A 61 10.23 -8.05 -10.14
C LEU A 61 10.30 -6.78 -10.98
N VAL A 62 10.72 -5.67 -10.37
CA VAL A 62 10.82 -4.36 -11.02
C VAL A 62 12.29 -3.97 -11.16
N ASN A 63 12.71 -3.74 -12.40
CA ASN A 63 14.07 -3.30 -12.75
C ASN A 63 15.19 -4.17 -12.16
N GLU A 64 14.92 -5.45 -11.91
CA GLU A 64 15.86 -6.41 -11.29
C GLU A 64 16.41 -5.94 -9.92
N ARG A 65 15.70 -5.02 -9.25
CA ARG A 65 16.18 -4.34 -8.04
C ARG A 65 15.24 -4.47 -6.85
N VAL A 66 13.94 -4.54 -7.09
CA VAL A 66 12.92 -4.59 -6.03
C VAL A 66 11.76 -5.46 -6.46
N VAL A 67 11.17 -6.17 -5.51
CA VAL A 67 9.94 -6.92 -5.73
C VAL A 67 8.77 -6.13 -5.17
N ILE A 68 7.84 -5.75 -6.04
CA ILE A 68 6.54 -5.21 -5.63
C ILE A 68 5.58 -6.38 -5.49
N THR A 69 5.00 -6.55 -4.30
CA THR A 69 4.07 -7.65 -4.02
C THR A 69 2.64 -7.12 -3.87
N ASP A 70 1.71 -7.53 -4.73
CA ASP A 70 0.27 -7.27 -4.58
C ASP A 70 -0.35 -8.34 -3.67
N LEU A 71 -0.82 -7.91 -2.50
CA LEU A 71 -1.52 -8.79 -1.57
C LEU A 71 -2.99 -8.91 -1.96
N PRO A 72 -3.63 -10.07 -1.67
CA PRO A 72 -5.01 -10.29 -2.05
C PRO A 72 -5.88 -9.20 -1.42
N GLY A 73 -6.89 -8.73 -2.15
CA GLY A 73 -7.77 -7.68 -1.65
C GLY A 73 -8.47 -8.10 -0.36
N LEU A 74 -8.38 -7.24 0.66
CA LEU A 74 -9.10 -7.44 1.92
C LEU A 74 -10.59 -7.35 1.61
N PRO A 75 -11.37 -8.42 1.78
CA PRO A 75 -12.75 -8.41 1.36
C PRO A 75 -13.56 -7.44 2.24
N SER A 76 -14.32 -6.58 1.58
CA SER A 76 -15.06 -5.48 2.21
C SER A 76 -16.46 -5.95 2.60
N ARG A 77 -16.75 -5.91 3.91
CA ARG A 77 -18.04 -6.09 4.61
C ARG A 77 -19.00 -7.16 4.06
N ASP A 78 -19.11 -8.29 4.77
CA ASP A 78 -20.34 -9.05 5.05
C ASP A 78 -20.04 -10.21 6.03
N GLY A 79 -21.01 -10.72 6.79
CA GLY A 79 -20.76 -11.76 7.81
C GLY A 79 -20.19 -13.08 7.26
N GLN A 80 -20.49 -13.41 6.00
CA GLN A 80 -19.91 -14.58 5.30
C GLN A 80 -18.45 -14.38 4.92
N VAL A 81 -17.99 -13.13 4.83
CA VAL A 81 -16.62 -12.76 4.46
C VAL A 81 -15.64 -12.99 5.60
N THR A 82 -16.07 -12.86 6.86
CA THR A 82 -15.20 -13.02 8.04
C THR A 82 -14.61 -14.42 8.15
N ALA A 83 -15.38 -15.47 7.82
CA ALA A 83 -14.89 -16.84 7.86
C ALA A 83 -13.81 -17.10 6.79
N MET A 84 -13.99 -16.56 5.58
CA MET A 84 -12.99 -16.64 4.51
C MET A 84 -11.74 -15.81 4.84
N TRP A 85 -11.96 -14.67 5.48
CA TRP A 85 -10.90 -13.79 5.98
C TRP A 85 -10.00 -14.52 7.00
N GLU A 86 -10.59 -15.05 8.07
CA GLU A 86 -9.85 -15.76 9.13
C GLU A 86 -9.28 -17.10 8.64
N GLY A 87 -10.03 -17.85 7.83
CA GLY A 87 -9.67 -19.22 7.45
C GLY A 87 -8.63 -19.32 6.35
N ALA A 88 -8.53 -18.32 5.45
CA ALA A 88 -7.68 -18.42 4.27
C ALA A 88 -6.86 -17.16 4.00
N TRP A 89 -7.47 -15.98 4.01
CA TRP A 89 -6.79 -14.74 3.65
C TRP A 89 -5.71 -14.36 4.66
N LYS A 90 -6.08 -14.30 5.95
CA LYS A 90 -5.21 -13.84 7.05
C LYS A 90 -3.99 -14.77 7.21
N PRO A 91 -4.13 -16.11 7.25
CA PRO A 91 -2.99 -17.00 7.28
C PRO A 91 -2.05 -16.79 6.09
N LEU A 92 -2.57 -16.64 4.88
CA LEU A 92 -1.75 -16.45 3.68
C LEU A 92 -0.93 -15.15 3.73
N VAL A 93 -1.57 -14.04 4.10
CA VAL A 93 -0.92 -12.73 4.16
C VAL A 93 0.12 -12.69 5.29
N PHE A 94 -0.20 -13.21 6.47
CA PHE A 94 0.76 -13.26 7.56
C PHE A 94 1.87 -14.30 7.35
N ASP A 95 1.63 -15.38 6.62
CA ASP A 95 2.69 -16.29 6.18
C ASP A 95 3.70 -15.56 5.29
N TYR A 96 3.24 -14.72 4.36
CA TYR A 96 4.12 -13.87 3.55
C TYR A 96 4.90 -12.87 4.41
N ILE A 97 4.21 -12.09 5.25
CA ILE A 97 4.82 -11.06 6.10
C ILE A 97 5.91 -11.63 7.03
N ARG A 98 5.68 -12.83 7.56
CA ARG A 98 6.60 -13.49 8.51
C ARG A 98 7.76 -14.21 7.84
N ARG A 99 7.59 -14.70 6.61
CA ARG A 99 8.62 -15.50 5.91
C ARG A 99 9.46 -14.69 4.93
N CYS A 100 8.96 -13.56 4.46
CA CYS A 100 9.71 -12.66 3.59
C CYS A 100 10.56 -11.74 4.46
N ASP A 101 11.75 -12.19 4.85
CA ASP A 101 12.69 -11.42 5.67
C ASP A 101 13.13 -10.13 4.97
N SER A 102 13.15 -10.12 3.64
CA SER A 102 13.46 -8.96 2.81
C SER A 102 12.29 -7.97 2.64
N LEU A 103 11.15 -8.18 3.30
CA LEU A 103 10.03 -7.23 3.32
C LEU A 103 10.39 -5.98 4.14
N LEU A 104 10.52 -4.86 3.42
CA LEU A 104 10.93 -3.56 3.95
C LEU A 104 9.76 -2.72 4.47
N GLY A 105 8.57 -2.87 3.86
CA GLY A 105 7.42 -2.04 4.22
C GLY A 105 6.16 -2.37 3.43
N MET A 106 5.05 -1.81 3.90
CA MET A 106 3.72 -1.96 3.34
C MET A 106 3.15 -0.61 2.91
N LEU A 107 2.71 -0.52 1.66
CA LEU A 107 1.80 0.53 1.21
C LEU A 107 0.37 0.05 1.43
N TYR A 108 -0.31 0.59 2.45
CA TYR A 108 -1.70 0.27 2.71
C TYR A 108 -2.63 1.24 1.98
N VAL A 109 -3.39 0.73 1.00
CA VAL A 109 -4.29 1.52 0.16
C VAL A 109 -5.70 1.52 0.75
N HIS A 110 -6.20 2.71 1.07
CA HIS A 110 -7.56 2.96 1.56
C HIS A 110 -8.29 3.92 0.64
N ASP A 111 -9.49 3.55 0.16
CA ASP A 111 -10.35 4.48 -0.59
C ASP A 111 -10.93 5.50 0.40
N VAL A 112 -10.45 6.74 0.28
CA VAL A 112 -10.63 7.81 1.27
C VAL A 112 -12.11 8.12 1.58
N ARG A 113 -13.01 7.81 0.63
CA ARG A 113 -14.45 8.03 0.73
C ARG A 113 -15.11 7.10 1.74
N TRP A 114 -14.59 5.88 1.89
CA TRP A 114 -15.20 4.85 2.73
C TRP A 114 -14.77 4.94 4.19
N LYS A 115 -15.68 4.48 5.07
CA LYS A 115 -15.38 4.29 6.49
C LYS A 115 -14.50 3.04 6.64
N VAL A 116 -13.49 3.17 7.50
CA VAL A 116 -12.64 2.07 7.93
C VAL A 116 -13.49 0.98 8.61
N SER A 117 -13.29 -0.28 8.22
CA SER A 117 -13.94 -1.43 8.86
C SER A 117 -13.17 -1.92 10.10
N SER A 118 -13.81 -2.71 10.96
CA SER A 118 -13.13 -3.32 12.12
C SER A 118 -11.99 -4.24 11.70
N LEU A 119 -12.20 -5.05 10.66
CA LEU A 119 -11.19 -5.96 10.12
C LEU A 119 -9.95 -5.22 9.63
N VAL A 120 -10.12 -4.05 9.01
CA VAL A 120 -8.99 -3.21 8.59
C VAL A 120 -8.17 -2.72 9.78
N ARG A 121 -8.83 -2.33 10.87
CA ARG A 121 -8.14 -1.87 12.09
C ARG A 121 -7.33 -3.00 12.69
N GLU A 122 -7.98 -4.15 12.91
CA GLU A 122 -7.33 -5.36 13.43
C GLU A 122 -6.14 -5.78 12.56
N PHE A 123 -6.32 -5.82 11.24
CA PHE A 123 -5.27 -6.14 10.30
C PHE A 123 -4.06 -5.21 10.43
N LEU A 124 -4.28 -3.89 10.44
CA LEU A 124 -3.17 -2.95 10.56
C LEU A 124 -2.52 -2.96 11.94
N ASP A 125 -3.26 -3.21 13.01
CA ASP A 125 -2.70 -3.36 14.35
C ASP A 125 -1.78 -4.60 14.43
N GLU A 126 -2.21 -5.72 13.84
CA GLU A 126 -1.37 -6.93 13.75
C GLU A 126 -0.16 -6.73 12.84
N VAL A 127 -0.29 -6.04 11.71
CA VAL A 127 0.85 -5.71 10.84
C VAL A 127 1.87 -4.86 11.59
N ARG A 128 1.43 -3.82 12.33
CA ARG A 128 2.32 -2.99 13.14
C ARG A 128 3.04 -3.80 14.22
N ALA A 129 2.36 -4.78 14.83
CA ALA A 129 2.97 -5.67 15.82
C ALA A 129 4.09 -6.57 15.24
N THR A 130 4.15 -6.75 13.92
CA THR A 130 5.27 -7.44 13.24
C THR A 130 6.47 -6.55 12.94
N GLY A 131 6.40 -5.26 13.29
CA GLY A 131 7.43 -4.27 13.00
C GLY A 131 7.49 -3.82 11.55
N VAL A 132 6.57 -4.27 10.67
CA VAL A 132 6.53 -3.83 9.27
C VAL A 132 6.09 -2.35 9.20
N PRO A 133 6.91 -1.45 8.64
CA PRO A 133 6.55 -0.07 8.43
C PRO A 133 5.36 0.04 7.49
N VAL A 134 4.40 0.90 7.83
CA VAL A 134 3.20 1.11 7.03
C VAL A 134 3.16 2.56 6.55
N LEU A 135 3.01 2.75 5.23
CA LEU A 135 2.68 4.03 4.61
C LEU A 135 1.23 3.98 4.14
N LEU A 136 0.40 4.91 4.62
CA LEU A 136 -1.00 4.99 4.27
C LEU A 136 -1.22 5.72 2.93
N VAL A 137 -1.80 5.04 1.95
CA VAL A 137 -2.16 5.61 0.65
C VAL A 137 -3.67 5.85 0.60
N LEU A 138 -4.09 7.12 0.66
CA LEU A 138 -5.48 7.54 0.58
C LEU A 138 -5.87 7.69 -0.90
N SER A 139 -6.47 6.67 -1.48
CA SER A 139 -6.79 6.60 -2.91
C SER A 139 -8.12 7.28 -3.25
N LYS A 140 -8.33 7.51 -4.57
CA LYS A 140 -9.54 8.10 -5.17
C LYS A 140 -9.88 9.48 -4.61
N ASP A 141 -8.84 10.19 -4.22
CA ASP A 141 -8.91 11.54 -3.68
C ASP A 141 -9.46 12.57 -4.68
N ASP A 142 -9.32 12.31 -5.99
CA ASP A 142 -9.95 13.09 -7.06
C ASP A 142 -11.49 13.04 -7.01
N LYS A 143 -12.07 11.96 -6.47
CA LYS A 143 -13.52 11.78 -6.40
C LYS A 143 -14.16 12.53 -5.24
N LEU A 144 -13.38 13.06 -4.29
CA LEU A 144 -13.89 13.93 -3.23
C LEU A 144 -14.27 15.30 -3.79
N VAL A 145 -13.56 15.78 -4.81
CA VAL A 145 -13.73 17.12 -5.39
C VAL A 145 -15.03 17.22 -6.19
N THR A 146 -15.47 16.12 -6.81
CA THR A 146 -16.72 16.05 -7.58
C THR A 146 -17.97 16.21 -6.70
N GLU A 147 -17.86 16.11 -5.37
CA GLU A 147 -18.98 16.38 -4.44
C GLU A 147 -19.19 17.88 -4.17
N LEU A 148 -18.28 18.75 -4.62
CA LEU A 148 -18.40 20.21 -4.46
C LEU A 148 -18.99 20.82 -5.74
N SER A 149 -20.17 21.43 -5.62
CA SER A 149 -20.91 22.03 -6.75
C SER A 149 -20.30 23.35 -7.28
N ASP A 150 -19.26 23.89 -6.64
CA ASP A 150 -18.63 25.16 -7.02
C ASP A 150 -17.12 25.01 -7.30
N PRO A 151 -16.68 25.14 -8.58
CA PRO A 151 -15.29 24.99 -9.00
C PRO A 151 -14.36 26.14 -8.58
N THR A 152 -14.86 27.22 -7.95
CA THR A 152 -14.03 28.36 -7.52
C THR A 152 -13.46 28.22 -6.10
N ALA A 153 -13.89 27.23 -5.33
CA ALA A 153 -13.54 27.07 -3.93
C ALA A 153 -12.28 26.21 -3.70
N HIS A 154 -11.11 26.63 -4.20
CA HIS A 154 -9.83 25.93 -3.98
C HIS A 154 -9.54 25.65 -2.49
N GLY A 155 -9.96 26.54 -1.57
CA GLY A 155 -9.85 26.33 -0.13
C GLY A 155 -10.78 25.23 0.43
N ALA A 156 -11.95 25.03 -0.19
CA ALA A 156 -12.93 24.03 0.25
C ALA A 156 -12.49 22.61 -0.10
N GLU A 157 -11.84 22.42 -1.25
CA GLU A 157 -11.28 21.12 -1.64
C GLU A 157 -10.21 20.64 -0.65
N HIS A 158 -9.27 21.51 -0.28
CA HIS A 158 -8.25 21.20 0.71
C HIS A 158 -8.88 20.87 2.07
N ALA A 159 -9.84 21.68 2.53
CA ALA A 159 -10.54 21.43 3.78
C ALA A 159 -11.31 20.09 3.78
N LEU A 160 -11.90 19.70 2.65
CA LEU A 160 -12.59 18.44 2.48
C LEU A 160 -11.63 17.25 2.56
N ARG A 161 -10.53 17.29 1.80
CA ARG A 161 -9.47 16.27 1.84
C ARG A 161 -8.95 16.05 3.26
N GLU A 162 -8.63 17.15 3.93
CA GLU A 162 -8.18 17.16 5.30
C GLU A 162 -9.20 16.53 6.27
N ARG A 163 -10.48 16.86 6.12
CA ARG A 163 -11.55 16.29 6.95
C ARG A 163 -11.64 14.77 6.77
N TYR A 164 -11.63 14.28 5.53
CA TYR A 164 -11.71 12.85 5.24
C TYR A 164 -10.45 12.11 5.68
N MET A 165 -9.27 12.69 5.46
CA MET A 165 -7.99 12.16 5.94
C MET A 165 -7.98 12.01 7.46
N ARG A 166 -8.37 13.05 8.21
CA ARG A 166 -8.42 13.00 9.68
C ARG A 166 -9.40 11.95 10.17
N ARG A 167 -10.55 11.80 9.50
CA ARG A 167 -11.53 10.75 9.81
C ARG A 167 -10.90 9.37 9.67
N VAL A 168 -10.24 9.08 8.54
CA VAL A 168 -9.60 7.78 8.29
C VAL A 168 -8.48 7.53 9.30
N ARG A 169 -7.55 8.48 9.50
CA ARG A 169 -6.45 8.34 10.46
C ARG A 169 -6.94 8.11 11.88
N ARG A 170 -7.94 8.88 12.34
CA ARG A 170 -8.54 8.69 13.67
C ARG A 170 -9.18 7.32 13.80
N SER A 171 -9.90 6.85 12.77
CA SER A 171 -10.50 5.51 12.80
C SER A 171 -9.45 4.40 12.85
N LEU A 172 -8.28 4.58 12.23
CA LEU A 172 -7.18 3.61 12.22
C LEU A 172 -6.22 3.74 13.42
N GLY A 173 -6.36 4.79 14.26
CA GLY A 173 -5.32 5.16 15.21
C GLY A 173 -3.94 5.34 14.54
N PHE A 174 -3.92 5.92 13.33
CA PHE A 174 -2.72 5.95 12.48
C PHE A 174 -2.02 7.32 12.52
N GLU A 175 -0.84 7.34 13.11
CA GLU A 175 -0.03 8.56 13.29
C GLU A 175 1.11 8.69 12.27
N GLY A 176 1.40 7.65 11.49
CA GLY A 176 2.47 7.64 10.50
C GLY A 176 2.21 8.47 9.24
N VAL A 177 3.11 8.27 8.28
CA VAL A 177 3.10 8.95 6.98
C VAL A 177 1.89 8.54 6.15
N HIS A 178 1.24 9.52 5.52
CA HIS A 178 0.19 9.28 4.54
C HIS A 178 0.40 10.08 3.25
N VAL A 179 -0.15 9.57 2.16
CA VAL A 179 -0.14 10.22 0.84
C VAL A 179 -1.54 10.18 0.24
N HIS A 180 -2.07 11.33 -0.14
CA HIS A 180 -3.26 11.42 -1.01
C HIS A 180 -2.90 11.00 -2.42
N TYR A 181 -3.70 10.13 -3.02
CA TYR A 181 -3.40 9.52 -4.30
C TYR A 181 -4.63 9.47 -5.21
N SER A 182 -4.39 9.85 -6.47
CA SER A 182 -5.33 9.66 -7.58
C SER A 182 -4.57 8.99 -8.72
N THR A 183 -5.26 8.15 -9.48
CA THR A 183 -4.74 7.55 -10.71
C THR A 183 -5.14 8.36 -11.95
N ASN A 184 -5.81 9.50 -11.80
CA ASN A 184 -6.09 10.39 -12.91
C ASN A 184 -4.79 11.09 -13.33
N SER A 185 -4.14 10.58 -14.37
CA SER A 185 -2.83 11.04 -14.86
C SER A 185 -2.85 12.46 -15.45
N GLU A 186 -4.02 13.00 -15.76
CA GLU A 186 -4.20 14.36 -16.26
C GLU A 186 -3.92 15.39 -15.15
N LEU A 187 -4.23 15.05 -13.89
CA LEU A 187 -4.06 15.94 -12.75
C LEU A 187 -2.58 16.07 -12.34
N ALA A 188 -2.09 17.30 -12.21
CA ALA A 188 -0.73 17.57 -11.74
C ALA A 188 -0.47 17.00 -10.32
N VAL A 189 -1.49 17.03 -9.46
CA VAL A 189 -1.46 16.47 -8.10
C VAL A 189 -1.22 14.95 -8.13
N SER A 190 -1.83 14.23 -9.07
CA SER A 190 -1.61 12.79 -9.27
C SER A 190 -0.15 12.47 -9.65
N ARG A 191 0.43 13.24 -10.57
CA ARG A 191 1.85 13.09 -10.95
C ARG A 191 2.79 13.35 -9.78
N LYS A 192 2.52 14.38 -8.95
CA LYS A 192 3.29 14.68 -7.74
C LYS A 192 3.17 13.57 -6.70
N ALA A 193 1.97 13.03 -6.48
CA ALA A 193 1.74 11.92 -5.57
C ALA A 193 2.47 10.64 -6.02
N ARG A 194 2.45 10.33 -7.32
CA ARG A 194 3.22 9.22 -7.91
C ARG A 194 4.72 9.36 -7.65
N ARG A 195 5.31 10.51 -7.97
CA ARG A 195 6.75 10.76 -7.71
C ARG A 195 7.07 10.63 -6.22
N ARG A 196 6.19 11.13 -5.36
CA ARG A 196 6.37 11.03 -3.91
C ARG A 196 6.37 9.57 -3.43
N LEU A 197 5.43 8.75 -3.90
CA LEU A 197 5.41 7.31 -3.57
C LEU A 197 6.63 6.56 -4.11
N LEU A 198 7.08 6.87 -5.33
CA LEU A 198 8.31 6.29 -5.87
C LEU A 198 9.52 6.64 -4.99
N ARG A 199 9.66 7.90 -4.57
CA ARG A 199 10.72 8.30 -3.62
C ARG A 199 10.65 7.54 -2.30
N TYR A 200 9.46 7.34 -1.72
CA TYR A 200 9.33 6.52 -0.51
C TYR A 200 9.82 5.08 -0.74
N ILE A 201 9.45 4.46 -1.87
CA ILE A 201 9.88 3.09 -2.20
C ILE A 201 11.40 3.05 -2.41
N GLU A 202 11.96 4.02 -3.16
CA GLU A 202 13.40 4.13 -3.40
C GLU A 202 14.17 4.30 -2.09
N SER A 203 13.76 5.21 -1.21
CA SER A 203 14.39 5.39 0.10
C SER A 203 14.28 4.16 0.98
N MET A 204 13.14 3.44 0.98
CA MET A 204 13.04 2.16 1.70
C MET A 204 14.07 1.15 1.17
N VAL A 205 14.16 1.00 -0.16
CA VAL A 205 15.12 0.10 -0.80
C VAL A 205 16.56 0.47 -0.46
N GLU A 206 16.89 1.76 -0.43
CA GLU A 206 18.22 2.25 -0.04
C GLU A 206 18.56 1.97 1.42
N GLU A 207 17.60 2.11 2.35
CA GLU A 207 17.79 1.76 3.75
C GLU A 207 18.04 0.27 3.96
N GLY A 208 17.42 -0.58 3.13
CA GLY A 208 17.72 -2.01 3.01
C GLY A 208 17.35 -2.87 4.21
N SER A 209 16.69 -2.31 5.23
CA SER A 209 16.20 -3.06 6.39
C SER A 209 14.92 -2.47 6.96
N ARG A 210 14.09 -3.33 7.55
CA ARG A 210 12.79 -2.99 8.13
C ARG A 210 12.89 -1.92 9.22
N ASP A 211 13.83 -2.06 10.15
CA ASP A 211 14.01 -1.13 11.27
C ASP A 211 14.40 0.28 10.81
N LYS A 212 15.28 0.37 9.82
CA LYS A 212 15.66 1.67 9.24
C LYS A 212 14.52 2.28 8.45
N CYS A 213 13.73 1.49 7.72
CA CYS A 213 12.53 1.96 7.04
C CYS A 213 11.47 2.47 8.04
N LEU A 214 11.32 1.81 9.19
CA LEU A 214 10.43 2.28 10.26
C LEU A 214 10.87 3.66 10.76
N LYS A 215 12.15 3.78 11.11
CA LYS A 215 12.74 5.04 11.55
C LYS A 215 12.60 6.15 10.51
N LEU A 216 12.87 5.84 9.23
CA LEU A 216 12.71 6.77 8.11
C LEU A 216 11.27 7.33 8.06
N LEU A 217 10.26 6.46 8.13
CA LEU A 217 8.87 6.90 8.11
C LEU A 217 8.49 7.69 9.36
N ASP A 218 8.97 7.30 10.54
CA ASP A 218 8.69 8.00 11.80
C ASP A 218 9.31 9.41 11.80
N ASP A 219 10.54 9.54 11.31
CA ASP A 219 11.22 10.83 11.17
C ASP A 219 10.46 11.76 10.21
N ILE A 220 10.02 11.24 9.06
CA ILE A 220 9.20 12.00 8.10
C ILE A 220 7.84 12.40 8.69
N ALA A 221 7.21 11.51 9.46
CA ALA A 221 5.94 11.80 10.12
C ALA A 221 6.08 12.92 11.17
N ARG A 222 7.19 12.94 11.91
CA ARG A 222 7.50 13.94 12.94
C ARG A 222 7.88 15.30 12.35
N GLU A 223 8.68 15.32 11.29
CA GLU A 223 9.21 16.55 10.70
C GLU A 223 8.24 17.21 9.71
N GLY A 224 7.21 16.49 9.26
CA GLY A 224 6.20 16.98 8.31
C GLY A 224 6.74 17.27 6.91
N ARG A 225 8.01 16.95 6.64
CA ARG A 225 8.69 17.14 5.37
C ARG A 225 9.39 15.86 4.97
N PHE A 226 9.16 15.45 3.73
CA PHE A 226 10.11 14.60 3.03
C PHE A 226 11.23 15.57 2.64
N SER A 227 12.28 15.71 3.45
CA SER A 227 13.41 16.56 3.06
C SER A 227 13.87 16.10 1.68
N ASP A 228 14.07 17.02 0.76
CA ASP A 228 14.69 16.71 -0.53
C ASP A 228 16.14 16.27 -0.24
N MET A 229 16.32 14.99 0.06
CA MET A 229 17.58 14.26 -0.16
C MET A 229 17.75 14.06 -1.66
#